data_AF-A0A9J6EBX0-F1
#
_entry.id   AF-A0A9J6EBX0-F1
#
_cell.length_a   1.000
_cell.length_b   1.000
_cell.length_c   1.000
_cell.angle_alpha   90.00
_cell.angle_beta   90.00
_cell.angle_gamma   90.00
#
_symmetry.space_group_name_H-M   'P 1'
#
loop_
_entity.id
_entity.type
_entity.pdbx_description
1 polymer ?
#
loop_
_entity_poly.entity_id
_entity_poly.type
_entity_poly.pdbx_seq_one_letter_code
_entity_poly.pdbx_strand_id
1 'polypeptide(L)'
;MQHRVSKQNFNKKLQKKSPEVNRKIETHCSRLCEQEWEELSNTMDEYMSAGRTWKILKQLLDPASSKMAVRTKIAKWRHKYEDDPEALRDEIVRTHLTRPEGLEKEHRVYWRT
;
A
#
# COMPACT_ATOMS: atom_id res chain seq x y z
N MET A 1 -30.03 -6.54 41.02
CA MET A 1 -29.09 -5.72 40.22
C MET A 1 -28.80 -6.36 38.85
N GLN A 2 -29.80 -6.60 37.98
CA GLN A 2 -29.53 -7.20 36.65
C GLN A 2 -30.33 -6.61 35.48
N HIS A 3 -31.19 -5.60 35.70
CA HIS A 3 -31.99 -5.03 34.59
C HIS A 3 -31.38 -3.82 33.88
N ARG A 4 -30.23 -3.32 34.35
CA ARG A 4 -29.60 -2.11 33.79
C ARG A 4 -28.68 -2.38 32.60
N VAL A 5 -28.32 -3.64 32.36
CA VAL A 5 -27.39 -4.04 31.28
C VAL A 5 -28.13 -4.51 30.01
N SER A 6 -29.41 -4.91 30.11
CA SER A 6 -30.17 -5.46 28.97
C SER A 6 -30.92 -4.42 28.12
N LYS A 7 -30.95 -3.13 28.52
CA LYS A 7 -31.71 -2.07 27.82
C LYS A 7 -30.85 -1.15 26.94
N GLN A 8 -29.55 -1.40 26.81
CA GLN A 8 -28.79 -0.89 25.68
C GLN A 8 -29.12 -1.72 24.43
N ASN A 9 -30.39 -1.66 24.01
CA ASN A 9 -30.73 -1.96 22.63
C ASN A 9 -29.94 -0.97 21.79
N PHE A 10 -28.79 -1.44 21.29
CA PHE A 10 -27.99 -0.87 20.22
C PHE A 10 -28.60 0.39 19.63
N ASN A 11 -28.06 1.52 20.05
CA ASN A 11 -28.49 2.83 19.60
C ASN A 11 -28.38 2.83 18.07
N LYS A 12 -29.49 2.59 17.34
CA LYS A 12 -29.49 2.40 15.88
C LYS A 12 -28.80 3.56 15.16
N LYS A 13 -28.81 4.74 15.78
CA LYS A 13 -28.05 5.93 15.36
C LYS A 13 -26.53 5.72 15.42
N LEU A 14 -26.00 5.13 16.50
CA LEU A 14 -24.58 4.78 16.62
C LEU A 14 -24.18 3.65 15.66
N GLN A 15 -25.03 2.63 15.50
CA GLN A 15 -24.79 1.56 14.51
C GLN A 15 -24.78 2.07 13.06
N LYS A 16 -25.54 3.11 12.73
CA LYS A 16 -25.49 3.76 11.42
C LYS A 16 -24.32 4.74 11.27
N LYS A 17 -23.99 5.47 12.35
CA LYS A 17 -22.88 6.43 12.35
C LYS A 17 -21.50 5.76 12.32
N SER A 18 -21.32 4.61 12.96
CA SER A 18 -20.02 3.94 12.99
C SER A 18 -19.51 3.53 11.60
N PRO A 19 -20.32 2.89 10.73
CA PRO A 19 -19.94 2.65 9.33
C PRO A 19 -19.72 3.93 8.54
N GLU A 20 -20.50 4.99 8.80
CA GLU A 20 -20.32 6.28 8.13
C GLU A 20 -18.97 6.92 8.50
N VAL A 21 -18.61 6.91 9.78
CA VAL A 21 -17.32 7.42 10.27
C VAL A 21 -16.18 6.55 9.77
N ASN A 22 -16.31 5.23 9.78
CA ASN A 22 -15.30 4.32 9.22
C ASN A 22 -15.08 4.59 7.74
N ARG A 23 -16.14 4.78 6.94
CA ARG A 23 -16.00 5.15 5.52
C ARG A 23 -15.28 6.48 5.34
N LYS A 24 -15.54 7.46 6.20
CA LYS A 24 -14.84 8.75 6.18
C LYS A 24 -13.36 8.60 6.53
N ILE A 25 -13.05 7.77 7.53
CA ILE A 25 -11.67 7.42 7.90
C ILE A 25 -10.98 6.72 6.73
N GLU A 26 -11.58 5.68 6.16
CA GLU A 26 -11.04 4.94 5.02
C GLU A 26 -10.77 5.86 3.83
N THR A 27 -11.74 6.72 3.49
CA THR A 27 -11.58 7.71 2.41
C THR A 27 -10.44 8.68 2.69
N HIS A 28 -10.35 9.18 3.93
CA HIS A 28 -9.31 10.11 4.32
C HIS A 28 -7.93 9.45 4.33
N CYS A 29 -7.80 8.25 4.90
CA CYS A 29 -6.56 7.48 4.90
C CYS A 29 -6.13 7.15 3.47
N SER A 30 -7.05 6.80 2.57
CA SER A 30 -6.72 6.53 1.17
C SER A 30 -6.13 7.76 0.49
N ARG A 31 -6.78 8.93 0.65
CA ARG A 31 -6.28 10.21 0.12
C ARG A 31 -4.94 10.61 0.71
N LEU A 32 -4.76 10.42 2.02
CA LEU A 32 -3.49 10.73 2.69
C LEU A 32 -2.38 9.81 2.17
N CYS A 33 -2.65 8.52 1.98
CA CYS A 33 -1.70 7.61 1.37
C CYS A 33 -1.34 8.03 -0.06
N GLU A 34 -2.31 8.44 -0.87
CA GLU A 34 -2.05 8.96 -2.22
C GLU A 34 -1.12 10.19 -2.18
N GLN A 35 -1.39 11.15 -1.29
CA GLN A 35 -0.57 12.34 -1.11
C GLN A 35 0.87 12.02 -0.66
N GLU A 36 1.02 11.15 0.34
CA GLU A 36 2.33 10.71 0.83
C GLU A 36 3.13 9.98 -0.26
N TRP A 37 2.45 9.19 -1.11
CA TRP A 37 3.08 8.54 -2.26
C TRP A 37 3.55 9.54 -3.31
N GLU A 38 2.76 10.57 -3.58
CA GLU A 38 3.11 11.63 -4.51
C GLU A 38 4.31 12.45 -4.01
N GLU A 39 4.30 12.89 -2.75
CA GLU A 39 5.44 13.58 -2.12
C GLU A 39 6.71 12.74 -2.12
N LEU A 40 6.56 11.44 -1.84
CA LEU A 40 7.65 10.49 -1.88
C LEU A 40 8.22 10.36 -3.31
N SER A 41 7.36 10.29 -4.33
CA SER A 41 7.77 10.25 -5.73
C SER A 41 8.51 11.53 -6.13
N ASN A 42 7.97 12.70 -5.79
CA ASN A 42 8.60 13.99 -6.07
C ASN A 42 10.00 14.09 -5.43
N THR A 43 10.14 13.64 -4.19
CA THR A 43 11.44 13.58 -3.50
C THR A 43 12.42 12.63 -4.21
N MET A 44 11.93 11.53 -4.78
CA MET A 44 12.78 10.59 -5.52
C MET A 44 13.26 11.15 -6.86
N ASP A 45 12.40 11.89 -7.57
CA ASP A 45 12.75 12.53 -8.83
C ASP A 45 13.84 13.61 -8.63
N GLU A 46 13.71 14.42 -7.59
CA GLU A 46 14.70 15.44 -7.24
C GLU A 46 16.05 14.83 -6.79
N TYR A 47 16.01 13.65 -6.14
CA TYR A 47 17.18 13.02 -5.53
C TYR A 47 17.41 11.56 -5.97
N MET A 48 17.33 11.27 -7.27
CA MET A 48 17.58 9.91 -7.81
C MET A 48 18.99 9.36 -7.52
N SER A 49 19.95 10.22 -7.20
CA SER A 49 21.31 9.84 -6.80
C SER A 49 21.40 9.38 -5.34
N ALA A 50 20.38 9.65 -4.51
CA ALA A 50 20.40 9.35 -3.09
C ALA A 50 20.31 7.84 -2.82
N GLY A 51 21.14 7.36 -1.89
CA GLY A 51 21.09 5.98 -1.43
C GLY A 51 19.74 5.58 -0.84
N ARG A 52 18.98 6.55 -0.32
CA ARG A 52 17.62 6.38 0.22
C ARG A 52 16.60 5.99 -0.86
N THR A 53 16.60 6.68 -1.99
CA THR A 53 15.74 6.40 -3.15
C THR A 53 15.88 4.96 -3.60
N TRP A 54 17.12 4.50 -3.80
CA TRP A 54 17.40 3.12 -4.18
C TRP A 54 17.03 2.09 -3.12
N LYS A 55 17.11 2.44 -1.83
CA LYS A 55 16.68 1.55 -0.74
C LYS A 55 15.16 1.34 -0.79
N ILE A 56 14.40 2.40 -1.06
CA ILE A 56 12.95 2.34 -1.17
C ILE A 56 12.54 1.59 -2.44
N LEU A 57 13.13 1.91 -3.59
CA LEU A 57 12.90 1.19 -4.85
C LEU A 57 13.20 -0.30 -4.73
N LYS A 58 14.28 -0.68 -4.04
CA LYS A 58 14.56 -2.08 -3.73
C LYS A 58 13.41 -2.69 -2.95
N GLN A 59 12.96 -2.05 -1.87
CA GLN A 59 11.90 -2.61 -1.02
C GLN A 59 10.57 -2.77 -1.75
N LEU A 60 10.27 -1.86 -2.69
CA LEU A 60 9.02 -1.88 -3.46
C LEU A 60 9.03 -2.91 -4.58
N LEU A 61 10.16 -3.08 -5.27
CA LEU A 61 10.27 -4.01 -6.38
C LEU A 61 10.59 -5.42 -5.90
N ASP A 62 11.69 -5.57 -5.16
CA ASP A 62 12.16 -6.87 -4.72
C ASP A 62 13.03 -6.74 -3.46
N PRO A 63 12.46 -6.96 -2.25
CA PRO A 63 13.20 -6.83 -1.00
C PRO A 63 14.34 -7.86 -0.87
N ALA A 64 14.28 -8.99 -1.59
CA ALA A 64 15.29 -10.05 -1.55
C ALA A 64 16.51 -9.73 -2.43
N SER A 65 16.33 -8.89 -3.46
CA SER A 65 17.41 -8.52 -4.39
C SER A 65 18.47 -7.59 -3.76
N SER A 66 19.64 -7.48 -4.38
CA SER A 66 20.64 -6.48 -3.99
C SER A 66 20.34 -5.10 -4.59
N LYS A 67 20.78 -4.03 -3.92
CA LYS A 67 20.63 -2.65 -4.44
C LYS A 67 21.18 -2.50 -5.87
N MET A 68 22.33 -3.12 -6.15
CA MET A 68 22.97 -3.06 -7.46
C MET A 68 22.12 -3.78 -8.53
N ALA A 69 21.58 -4.95 -8.20
CA ALA A 69 20.72 -5.71 -9.12
C ALA A 69 19.46 -4.91 -9.51
N VAL A 70 18.82 -4.26 -8.53
CA VAL A 70 17.65 -3.37 -8.77
C VAL A 70 18.04 -2.21 -9.67
N ARG A 71 19.18 -1.56 -9.40
CA ARG A 71 19.67 -0.44 -10.21
C ARG A 71 19.93 -0.83 -11.66
N THR A 72 20.61 -1.96 -11.90
CA THR A 72 20.84 -2.47 -13.25
C THR A 72 19.53 -2.82 -13.94
N LYS A 73 18.58 -3.42 -13.22
CA LYS A 73 17.27 -3.80 -13.75
C LYS A 73 16.45 -2.56 -14.16
N ILE A 74 16.39 -1.54 -13.31
CA ILE A 74 15.73 -0.27 -13.63
C ILE A 74 16.41 0.43 -14.81
N ALA A 75 17.75 0.43 -14.89
CA ALA A 75 18.46 1.01 -16.03
C ALA A 75 18.13 0.27 -17.35
N LYS A 76 18.06 -1.07 -17.32
CA LYS A 76 17.64 -1.87 -18.48
C LYS A 76 16.21 -1.54 -18.90
N TRP A 77 15.30 -1.42 -17.94
CA TRP A 77 13.92 -1.05 -18.22
C TRP A 77 13.78 0.36 -18.79
N ARG A 78 14.51 1.33 -18.23
CA ARG A 78 14.54 2.70 -18.75
C ARG A 78 14.97 2.76 -20.22
N HIS A 79 15.98 1.98 -20.61
CA HIS A 79 16.40 1.90 -22.02
C HIS A 79 15.45 1.09 -22.89
N LYS A 80 14.84 0.04 -22.35
CA LYS A 80 13.93 -0.84 -23.10
C LYS A 80 12.59 -0.15 -23.42
N TYR A 81 12.13 0.73 -22.53
CA TYR A 81 10.82 1.38 -22.59
C TYR A 81 10.94 2.92 -22.66
N GLU A 82 12.02 3.43 -23.26
CA GLU A 82 12.27 4.88 -23.36
C GLU A 82 11.12 5.63 -24.05
N ASP A 83 10.53 5.01 -25.08
CA ASP A 83 9.45 5.58 -25.88
C ASP A 83 8.03 5.19 -25.38
N ASP A 84 7.92 4.29 -24.40
CA ASP A 84 6.63 3.77 -23.92
C ASP A 84 6.60 3.58 -22.39
N PRO A 85 6.31 4.65 -21.64
CA PRO A 85 6.21 4.59 -20.18
C PRO A 85 4.99 3.78 -19.71
N GLU A 86 3.97 3.57 -20.53
CA GLU A 86 2.79 2.78 -20.15
C GLU A 86 3.12 1.29 -20.15
N ALA A 87 3.80 0.81 -21.18
CA ALA A 87 4.29 -0.56 -21.24
C ALA A 87 5.28 -0.89 -20.10
N LEU A 88 6.09 0.11 -19.67
CA LEU A 88 6.93 -0.04 -18.48
C LEU A 88 6.09 -0.26 -17.21
N ARG A 89 5.03 0.54 -17.00
CA ARG A 89 4.15 0.39 -15.85
C ARG A 89 3.51 -0.98 -15.82
N ASP A 90 2.97 -1.44 -16.95
CA ASP A 90 2.32 -2.75 -17.04
C ASP A 90 3.29 -3.89 -16.75
N GLU A 91 4.52 -3.82 -17.25
CA GLU A 91 5.54 -4.83 -16.98
C GLU A 91 5.95 -4.87 -15.50
N ILE A 92 6.05 -3.71 -14.84
CA ILE A 92 6.34 -3.63 -13.40
C ILE A 92 5.18 -4.24 -12.61
N VAL A 93 3.94 -3.89 -12.94
CA VAL A 93 2.74 -4.42 -12.28
C VAL A 93 2.71 -5.94 -12.42
N ARG A 94 2.90 -6.45 -13.65
CA ARG A 94 2.94 -7.88 -13.97
C ARG A 94 4.02 -8.64 -13.20
N THR A 95 5.19 -8.04 -13.05
CA THR A 95 6.36 -8.73 -12.47
C THR A 95 6.41 -8.66 -10.95
N HIS A 96 5.95 -7.56 -10.36
CA HIS A 96 6.21 -7.24 -8.95
C HIS A 96 4.96 -6.96 -8.11
N LEU A 97 3.89 -6.43 -8.71
CA LEU A 97 2.66 -6.08 -7.99
C LEU A 97 1.52 -7.09 -8.20
N THR A 98 1.72 -8.07 -9.08
CA THR A 98 0.78 -9.19 -9.24
C THR A 98 0.92 -10.07 -8.02
N ARG A 99 0.03 -9.80 -7.05
CA ARG A 99 -0.13 -10.52 -5.80
C ARG A 99 0.02 -12.02 -6.04
N PRO A 100 0.96 -12.72 -5.37
CA PRO A 100 0.95 -14.17 -5.42
C PRO A 100 -0.38 -14.65 -4.84
N GLU A 101 -1.18 -15.33 -5.67
CA GLU A 101 -2.30 -16.17 -5.23
C GLU A 101 -1.73 -17.18 -4.22
N GLY A 102 -1.82 -16.88 -2.92
CA GLY A 102 -1.16 -17.72 -1.90
C GLY A 102 -0.93 -17.11 -0.53
N LEU A 103 -1.13 -15.80 -0.33
CA LEU A 103 -1.13 -15.16 1.00
C LEU A 103 -2.54 -15.10 1.63
N GLU A 104 -3.26 -16.22 1.61
CA GLU A 104 -4.42 -16.49 2.49
C GLU A 104 -4.00 -17.21 3.79
N LYS A 105 -2.70 -17.23 4.12
CA LYS A 105 -2.26 -17.86 5.37
C LYS A 105 -2.57 -16.97 6.57
N GLU A 106 -3.76 -17.23 7.12
CA GLU A 106 -4.15 -17.09 8.52
C GLU A 106 -3.60 -15.87 9.28
N HIS A 107 -4.30 -14.74 9.19
CA HIS A 107 -4.57 -13.99 10.42
C HIS A 107 -5.92 -14.44 10.95
N ARG A 108 -5.92 -15.64 11.55
CA ARG A 108 -7.02 -16.09 12.39
C ARG A 108 -7.06 -15.15 13.60
N VAL A 109 -7.90 -14.14 13.52
CA VAL A 109 -8.12 -13.15 14.57
C VAL A 109 -8.60 -13.89 15.82
N TYR A 110 -7.71 -14.05 16.81
CA TYR A 110 -8.08 -14.47 18.16
C TYR A 110 -8.71 -13.27 18.87
N TRP A 111 -10.00 -13.04 18.64
CA TRP A 111 -10.84 -12.39 19.66
C TRP A 111 -11.63 -13.50 20.34
N ARG A 112 -10.97 -14.18 21.29
CA ARG A 112 -11.66 -15.08 22.22
C ARG A 112 -12.12 -14.23 23.42
N THR A 113 -13.43 -13.99 23.42
CA THR A 113 -14.36 -13.74 24.55
C THR A 113 -13.91 -12.89 25.73
#